data_AF-A0A7X1PF49-F1
#
_entry.id   AF-A0A7X1PF49-F1
#
_cell.length_a   1.000
_cell.length_b   1.000
_cell.length_c   1.000
_cell.angle_alpha   90.00
_cell.angle_beta   90.00
_cell.angle_gamma   90.00
#
_symmetry.space_group_name_H-M   'P 1'
#
loop_
_entity.id
_entity.type
_entity.pdbx_description
1 polymer ?
#
loop_
_entity_poly.entity_id
_entity_poly.type
_entity_poly.pdbx_seq_one_letter_code
_entity_poly.pdbx_strand_id
1 'polypeptide(L)' 'MLRGAFTRPAYEQDLKSFVEDFLSKVGDAVQKRDFDVFETAFSEMVAMANEFHEGVDHGFIVWQLPDFPPPDLDLTPKS' A
#
# COMPACT_ATOMS: atom_id res chain seq x y z
N MET A 1 11.99 -15.48 -2.13
CA MET A 1 10.93 -15.36 -3.15
C MET A 1 9.75 -14.65 -2.52
N LEU A 2 9.21 -13.61 -3.16
CA LEU A 2 7.99 -12.94 -2.69
C LEU A 2 6.83 -13.94 -2.73
N ARG A 3 6.07 -14.06 -1.64
CA ARG A 3 4.96 -15.04 -1.57
C ARG A 3 3.91 -14.82 -2.67
N GLY A 4 3.69 -13.57 -3.08
CA GLY A 4 2.82 -13.23 -4.22
C GLY A 4 3.36 -13.76 -5.55
N ALA A 5 4.67 -13.69 -5.79
CA ALA A 5 5.29 -14.19 -7.02
C ALA A 5 5.18 -15.72 -7.15
N PHE A 6 5.13 -16.46 -6.04
CA PHE A 6 4.91 -17.91 -6.08
C PHE A 6 3.53 -18.29 -6.65
N THR A 7 2.48 -17.55 -6.29
CA THR A 7 1.10 -17.82 -6.78
C THR A 7 0.77 -17.07 -8.06
N ARG A 8 1.59 -16.09 -8.45
CA ARG A 8 1.43 -15.23 -9.63
C ARG A 8 2.79 -14.96 -10.31
N PRO A 9 3.47 -15.98 -10.83
CA PRO A 9 4.82 -15.84 -11.38
C PRO A 9 4.90 -14.89 -12.57
N ALA A 10 3.81 -14.73 -13.34
CA ALA A 10 3.75 -13.81 -14.48
C ALA A 10 3.94 -12.32 -14.07
N TYR A 11 3.71 -11.98 -12.80
CA TYR A 11 3.83 -10.62 -12.27
C TYR A 11 5.03 -10.46 -11.32
N GLU A 12 5.99 -11.39 -11.33
CA GLU A 12 7.11 -11.38 -10.37
C GLU A 12 7.88 -10.06 -10.40
N GLN A 13 8.13 -9.49 -11.57
CA GLN A 13 8.87 -8.24 -11.71
C GLN A 13 8.07 -7.05 -11.16
N ASP A 14 6.79 -6.93 -11.50
CA ASP A 14 5.92 -5.87 -10.99
C ASP A 14 5.79 -5.97 -9.46
N LEU A 15 5.59 -7.18 -8.93
CA LEU A 15 5.54 -7.41 -7.48
C LEU A 15 6.86 -7.07 -6.79
N LYS A 16 7.99 -7.34 -7.44
CA LYS A 16 9.31 -6.97 -6.92
C LYS A 16 9.47 -5.45 -6.87
N SER A 17 9.19 -4.77 -7.97
CA SER A 17 9.22 -3.30 -8.03
C SER A 17 8.25 -2.68 -7.03
N PHE A 18 7.04 -3.21 -6.87
CA PHE A 18 6.09 -2.73 -5.85
C PHE A 18 6.68 -2.75 -4.45
N VAL A 19 7.32 -3.87 -4.10
CA VAL A 19 7.89 -4.07 -2.77
C VAL A 19 9.13 -3.20 -2.55
N GLU A 20 10.03 -3.15 -3.53
CA GLU A 20 11.30 -2.43 -3.43
C GLU A 20 11.12 -0.92 -3.50
N ASP A 21 10.21 -0.43 -4.35
CA ASP A 21 10.10 1.00 -4.67
C ASP A 21 9.03 1.75 -3.85
N PHE A 22 8.02 1.03 -3.32
CA PHE A 22 6.90 1.65 -2.61
C PHE A 22 6.69 1.09 -1.20
N LEU A 23 6.52 -0.24 -1.05
CA LEU A 23 6.24 -0.82 0.27
C LEU A 23 7.41 -0.65 1.26
N SER A 24 8.65 -0.72 0.77
CA SER A 24 9.86 -0.50 1.58
C SER A 24 9.87 0.89 2.25
N LYS A 25 9.50 1.94 1.51
CA LYS A 25 9.45 3.32 2.00
C LYS A 25 8.45 3.49 3.13
N VAL A 26 7.28 2.86 3.01
CA VAL A 26 6.28 2.81 4.08
C VAL A 26 6.87 2.13 5.32
N GLY A 27 7.53 0.99 5.14
CA GLY A 27 8.20 0.26 6.22
C GLY A 27 9.27 1.09 6.93
N ASP A 28 10.08 1.83 6.17
CA ASP A 28 11.13 2.70 6.71
C ASP A 28 10.55 3.86 7.53
N ALA A 29 9.46 4.47 7.05
CA ALA A 29 8.75 5.53 7.77
C ALA A 29 8.17 5.03 9.10
N VAL A 30 7.56 3.83 9.09
CA VAL A 30 7.05 3.17 10.31
C VAL A 30 8.19 2.90 11.30
N GLN A 31 9.33 2.38 10.84
CA GLN A 31 10.48 2.12 11.72
C GLN A 31 11.01 3.40 12.37
N LYS A 32 11.01 4.52 11.63
CA LYS A 32 11.43 5.84 12.12
C LYS A 32 10.38 6.56 12.95
N ARG A 33 9.13 6.05 12.99
CA ARG A 33 7.97 6.71 13.60
C ARG A 33 7.73 8.11 13.03
N ASP A 34 8.01 8.26 11.74
CA ASP A 34 7.88 9.52 11.02
C ASP A 34 6.53 9.54 10.30
N PHE A 35 5.55 10.24 10.88
CA PHE A 35 4.18 10.22 10.36
C PHE A 35 4.04 10.97 9.04
N ASP A 36 4.74 12.10 8.87
CA ASP A 36 4.63 12.91 7.66
C ASP A 36 5.21 12.16 6.45
N VAL A 37 6.34 11.47 6.65
CA VAL A 37 6.93 10.61 5.61
C VAL A 37 6.05 9.38 5.37
N PHE A 38 5.46 8.81 6.43
CA PHE A 38 4.54 7.68 6.30
C PHE A 38 3.32 8.03 5.46
N GLU A 39 2.66 9.16 5.74
CA GLU A 39 1.45 9.58 5.04
C GLU A 39 1.71 9.77 3.53
N THR A 40 2.84 10.40 3.20
CA THR A 40 3.26 10.58 1.80
C THR A 40 3.55 9.24 1.12
N ALA A 41 4.41 8.41 1.73
CA ALA A 41 4.79 7.12 1.17
C ALA A 41 3.60 6.15 1.04
N PHE A 42 2.68 6.17 2.00
CA PHE A 42 1.47 5.34 1.97
C PHE A 42 0.54 5.77 0.84
N SER A 43 0.33 7.08 0.66
CA SER A 43 -0.51 7.60 -0.42
C SER A 43 0.06 7.25 -1.80
N GLU A 44 1.37 7.39 -2.00
CA GLU A 44 2.05 6.96 -3.23
C GLU A 44 1.92 5.46 -3.47
N MET A 45 2.11 4.64 -2.44
CA MET A 45 1.99 3.18 -2.54
C MET A 45 0.57 2.75 -2.93
N VAL A 46 -0.47 3.39 -2.36
CA VAL A 46 -1.87 3.11 -2.72
C VAL A 46 -2.15 3.51 -4.17
N ALA A 47 -1.68 4.68 -4.61
CA ALA A 47 -1.84 5.10 -6.00
C ALA A 47 -1.22 4.08 -6.97
N MET A 48 0.00 3.63 -6.70
CA MET A 48 0.68 2.64 -7.54
C MET A 48 0.03 1.26 -7.52
N ALA A 49 -0.52 0.84 -6.38
CA ALA A 49 -1.28 -0.41 -6.30
C ALA A 49 -2.51 -0.35 -7.24
N ASN A 50 -3.19 0.79 -7.28
CA ASN A 50 -4.33 1.01 -8.18
C ASN A 50 -3.90 1.07 -9.65
N GLU A 51 -2.80 1.75 -9.98
CA GLU A 51 -2.24 1.76 -11.34
C GLU A 51 -1.87 0.35 -11.83
N PHE A 52 -1.31 -0.49 -10.95
CA PHE A 52 -0.99 -1.88 -11.30
C PHE A 52 -2.25 -2.70 -11.58
N HIS A 53 -3.34 -2.48 -10.85
CA HIS A 53 -4.62 -3.13 -11.15
C HIS A 53 -5.18 -2.68 -12.50
N GLU A 54 -5.09 -1.39 -12.84
CA GLU A 54 -5.47 -0.89 -14.16
C GLU A 54 -4.66 -1.56 -15.28
N GLY A 55 -3.34 -1.64 -15.12
CA GLY A 55 -2.43 -2.23 -16.10
C GLY A 55 -2.68 -3.71 -16.43
N VAL A 56 -3.38 -4.44 -15.55
CA VAL A 56 -3.76 -5.86 -15.74
C VAL A 56 -5.25 -6.08 -15.98
N ASP A 57 -5.98 -5.05 -16.42
CA ASP A 57 -7.43 -5.10 -16.70
C ASP A 57 -8.30 -5.43 -15.46
N HIS A 58 -7.83 -5.06 -14.28
CA HIS A 58 -8.53 -5.18 -13.00
C HIS A 58 -8.76 -3.82 -12.34
N GLY A 59 -8.82 -2.73 -13.11
CA GLY A 59 -8.99 -1.35 -12.61
C GLY A 59 -10.27 -1.10 -11.81
N PHE A 60 -11.22 -2.04 -11.81
CA PHE A 60 -12.38 -2.01 -10.91
C PHE A 60 -12.03 -2.30 -9.43
N ILE A 61 -10.81 -2.80 -9.15
CA ILE A 61 -10.31 -3.01 -7.79
C ILE A 61 -9.53 -1.76 -7.37
N VAL A 62 -10.19 -0.89 -6.59
CA VAL A 62 -9.61 0.37 -6.11
C VAL A 62 -9.45 0.33 -4.60
N TRP A 63 -8.21 0.51 -4.14
CA TRP A 63 -7.91 0.79 -2.75
C TRP A 63 -8.16 2.27 -2.47
N GLN A 64 -8.99 2.56 -1.48
CA GLN A 64 -9.30 3.92 -1.02
C GLN A 64 -9.47 3.93 0.50
N LEU A 65 -9.04 5.02 1.14
CA LEU A 65 -9.37 5.26 2.54
C LEU A 65 -10.82 5.71 2.65
N PRO A 66 -11.56 5.27 3.69
CA PRO A 66 -12.89 5.79 3.94
C PRO A 66 -12.83 7.25 4.38
N ASP A 67 -13.84 8.04 4.01
CA ASP A 67 -13.94 9.47 4.38
C ASP A 67 -14.03 9.69 5.89
N PHE A 68 -14.48 8.68 6.63
CA PHE A 68 -14.65 8.70 8.07
C PHE A 68 -14.08 7.42 8.69
N PRO A 69 -13.51 7.50 9.91
CA PRO A 69 -13.12 6.31 10.64
C PRO A 69 -14.31 5.37 10.85
N PRO A 70 -14.09 4.04 10.93
CA PRO A 70 -15.15 3.09 11.20
C PRO A 70 -15.93 3.47 12.47
N PRO A 71 -17.27 3.63 12.40
CA PRO A 71 -18.06 4.17 13.50
C PRO A 71 -18.13 3.24 14.72
N ASP A 72 -17.76 1.98 14.54
CA ASP A 72 -17.68 0.93 15.54
C ASP A 72 -16.33 0.89 16.27
N LEU A 73 -15.35 1.69 15.85
CA LEU A 73 -14.02 1.76 16.46
C LEU A 73 -13.76 3.16 17.04
N ASP A 74 -13.41 3.22 18.33
CA ASP A 74 -12.91 4.45 18.95
C ASP A 74 -11.41 4.59 18.68
N LEU A 75 -11.07 5.37 17.65
CA LEU A 75 -9.70 5.66 17.23
C LEU A 75 -9.19 7.01 17.74
N THR A 76 -9.85 7.61 18.74
CA THR A 76 -9.38 8.86 19.34
C THR A 76 -8.09 8.64 20.15
N PRO A 77 -7.18 9.63 20.21
CA PRO A 77 -5.99 9.52 21.05
C PRO A 77 -6.36 9.18 22.49
N LYS A 78 -5.78 8.10 23.02
CA LYS A 78 -5.91 7.75 24.44
C LYS A 78 -4.79 8.44 25.20
N SER A 79 -5.17 9.30 26.15
CA SER A 79 -4.27 9.93 27.14
C SER A 79 -3.87 8.95 28.23
#